data_AF-A0A2M7T699-F1
#
_entry.id   AF-A0A2M7T699-F1
#
_cell.length_a   1.000
_cell.length_b   1.000
_cell.length_c   1.000
_cell.angle_alpha   90.00
_cell.angle_beta   90.00
_cell.angle_gamma   90.00
#
_symmetry.space_group_name_H-M   'P 1'
#
loop_
_entity.id
_entity.type
_entity.pdbx_description
1 polymer ?
#
loop_
_entity_poly.entity_id
_entity_poly.type
_entity_poly.pdbx_seq_one_letter_code
_entity_poly.pdbx_strand_id
1 'polypeptide(L)'
;MFVSQIKVGAIFVGWITCLFLLFIMATAGIIALVATNADIATVPVQISSFATMSLNLIIFLAVFAAFFAGGYVSGRMAALAGALNGAMIVITTAITGFFLVMFMGIVGKNLGIDLMDPVSKTISSFSVFLFIATVFALGGSMLGGRFGEGYVDRLDLSLGITKPGAAKLGSGKQHQAAKPATAKPQPTALKQTKQSPKKPGSKQTKKAS
;
A
#
# COMPACT_ATOMS: atom_id res chain seq x y z
N MET A 1 7.59 -8.00 -15.63
CA MET A 1 8.58 -8.00 -14.52
C MET A 1 8.36 -6.86 -13.51
N PHE A 2 7.12 -6.36 -13.30
CA PHE A 2 6.84 -5.24 -12.38
C PHE A 2 6.29 -5.66 -11.01
N VAL A 3 5.93 -6.94 -10.84
CA VAL A 3 5.21 -7.44 -9.65
C VAL A 3 6.16 -7.76 -8.49
N SER A 4 7.46 -7.99 -8.72
CA SER A 4 8.39 -8.43 -7.65
C SER A 4 8.82 -7.34 -6.66
N GLN A 5 8.41 -6.08 -6.87
CA GLN A 5 8.76 -4.94 -5.99
C GLN A 5 7.57 -4.45 -5.14
N ILE A 6 6.37 -4.99 -5.39
CA ILE A 6 5.14 -4.63 -4.68
C ILE A 6 5.08 -5.43 -3.37
N LYS A 7 5.27 -4.74 -2.25
CA LYS A 7 5.15 -5.33 -0.92
C LYS A 7 3.71 -5.19 -0.43
N VAL A 8 2.97 -6.28 -0.43
CA VAL A 8 1.56 -6.32 0.03
C VAL A 8 1.41 -5.77 1.45
N GLY A 9 2.36 -6.09 2.35
CA GLY A 9 2.36 -5.55 3.72
C GLY A 9 2.47 -4.02 3.77
N ALA A 10 3.22 -3.40 2.86
CA ALA A 10 3.33 -1.94 2.78
C ALA A 10 2.01 -1.28 2.33
N ILE A 11 1.32 -1.91 1.37
CA ILE A 11 0.02 -1.45 0.89
C ILE A 11 -1.02 -1.54 2.01
N PHE A 12 -1.05 -2.66 2.74
CA PHE A 12 -2.00 -2.86 3.83
C PHE A 12 -1.83 -1.83 4.94
N VAL A 13 -0.60 -1.58 5.38
CA VAL A 13 -0.32 -0.58 6.43
C VAL A 13 -0.66 0.83 5.95
N GLY A 14 -0.32 1.18 4.71
CA GLY A 14 -0.70 2.46 4.11
C GLY A 14 -2.22 2.63 4.04
N TRP A 15 -2.94 1.58 3.66
CA TRP A 15 -4.40 1.57 3.60
C TRP A 15 -5.06 1.76 4.97
N ILE A 16 -4.60 1.04 6.00
CA ILE A 16 -5.08 1.23 7.39
C ILE A 16 -4.80 2.66 7.87
N THR A 17 -3.65 3.22 7.53
CA THR A 17 -3.29 4.60 7.89
C THR A 17 -4.27 5.60 7.26
N CYS A 18 -4.60 5.44 5.98
CA CYS A 18 -5.60 6.27 5.31
C CYS A 18 -6.96 6.19 6.01
N LEU A 19 -7.45 4.96 6.27
CA LEU A 19 -8.74 4.75 6.90
C LEU A 19 -8.79 5.35 8.31
N PHE A 20 -7.73 5.19 9.08
CA PHE A 20 -7.64 5.74 10.42
C PHE A 20 -7.67 7.28 10.40
N LEU A 21 -6.91 7.92 9.51
CA LEU A 21 -6.92 9.38 9.36
C LEU A 21 -8.29 9.89 8.87
N LEU A 22 -8.89 9.23 7.89
CA LEU A 22 -10.22 9.57 7.39
C LEU A 22 -11.26 9.46 8.50
N PHE A 23 -11.18 8.41 9.32
CA PHE A 23 -12.09 8.22 10.45
C PHE A 23 -11.96 9.33 11.48
N ILE A 24 -10.73 9.73 11.85
CA ILE A 24 -10.49 10.84 12.78
C ILE A 24 -11.04 12.15 12.21
N MET A 25 -10.73 12.47 10.94
CA MET A 25 -11.17 13.70 10.30
C MET A 25 -12.70 13.75 10.15
N ALA A 26 -13.33 12.63 9.77
CA ALA A 26 -14.78 12.53 9.68
C ALA A 26 -15.44 12.71 11.05
N THR A 27 -14.90 12.06 12.09
CA THR A 27 -15.41 12.17 13.47
C THR A 27 -15.29 13.60 13.99
N ALA A 28 -14.14 14.26 13.76
CA ALA A 28 -13.93 15.66 14.09
C ALA A 28 -14.93 16.58 13.36
N GLY A 29 -15.18 16.32 12.07
CA GLY A 29 -16.17 17.06 11.27
C GLY A 29 -17.59 16.92 11.82
N ILE A 30 -18.00 15.70 12.19
CA ILE A 30 -19.32 15.45 12.79
C ILE A 30 -19.45 16.16 14.14
N ILE A 31 -18.42 16.08 15.00
CA ILE A 31 -18.42 16.76 16.30
C ILE A 31 -18.53 18.27 16.12
N ALA A 32 -17.78 18.86 15.18
CA ALA A 32 -17.83 20.29 14.88
C ALA A 32 -19.22 20.73 14.36
N LEU A 33 -19.84 19.90 13.51
CA LEU A 33 -21.19 20.15 13.00
C LEU A 33 -22.23 20.13 14.13
N VAL A 34 -22.15 19.12 15.01
CA VAL A 34 -23.05 19.01 16.18
C VAL A 34 -22.86 20.16 17.15
N ALA A 35 -21.61 20.57 17.42
CA ALA A 35 -21.31 21.66 18.34
C ALA A 35 -21.81 23.03 17.85
N THR A 36 -21.91 23.23 16.54
CA THR A 36 -22.28 24.52 15.95
C THR A 36 -23.78 24.68 15.70
N ASN A 37 -24.60 23.62 15.86
CA ASN A 37 -26.04 23.61 15.54
C ASN A 37 -26.33 24.32 14.20
N ALA A 38 -25.46 24.15 13.21
CA ALA A 38 -25.49 24.93 11.99
C ALA A 38 -26.73 24.55 11.16
N ASP A 39 -27.76 25.39 11.21
CA ASP A 39 -28.95 25.24 10.37
C ASP A 39 -28.68 25.83 8.98
N ILE A 40 -28.19 24.96 8.09
CA ILE A 40 -27.84 25.29 6.70
C ILE A 40 -29.08 25.80 5.93
N ALA A 41 -30.30 25.53 6.41
CA ALA A 41 -31.55 25.93 5.74
C ALA A 41 -31.90 27.42 5.91
N THR A 42 -31.32 28.11 6.90
CA THR A 42 -31.61 29.53 7.19
C THR A 42 -30.61 30.51 6.58
N VAL A 43 -29.57 29.99 5.92
CA VAL A 43 -28.47 30.79 5.40
C VAL A 43 -28.83 31.35 4.02
N PRO A 44 -28.69 32.68 3.79
CA PRO A 44 -28.94 33.29 2.48
C PRO A 44 -28.18 32.56 1.35
N VAL A 45 -28.84 32.34 0.21
CA VAL A 45 -28.35 31.52 -0.92
C VAL A 45 -26.90 31.86 -1.34
N GLN A 46 -26.53 33.14 -1.29
CA GLN A 46 -25.19 33.62 -1.63
C GLN A 46 -24.11 33.20 -0.62
N ILE A 47 -24.43 33.20 0.68
CA ILE A 47 -23.55 32.72 1.75
C ILE A 47 -23.51 31.19 1.75
N SER A 48 -24.65 30.54 1.49
CA SER A 48 -24.74 29.08 1.42
C SER A 48 -23.85 28.48 0.31
N SER A 49 -23.73 29.16 -0.84
CA SER A 49 -22.87 28.72 -1.94
C SER A 49 -21.38 28.80 -1.57
N PHE A 50 -20.96 29.89 -0.91
CA PHE A 50 -19.58 30.07 -0.45
C PHE A 50 -19.24 29.09 0.68
N ALA A 51 -20.15 28.90 1.63
CA ALA A 51 -20.02 27.93 2.72
C ALA A 51 -19.95 26.48 2.20
N THR A 52 -20.75 26.15 1.18
CA THR A 52 -20.71 24.82 0.55
C THR A 52 -19.40 24.61 -0.21
N MET A 53 -18.90 25.63 -0.90
CA MET A 53 -17.62 25.55 -1.61
C MET A 53 -16.44 25.39 -0.64
N SER A 54 -16.43 26.12 0.48
CA SER A 54 -15.37 26.02 1.48
C SER A 54 -15.39 24.67 2.19
N LEU A 55 -16.58 24.15 2.54
CA LEU A 55 -16.73 22.83 3.13
C LEU A 55 -16.22 21.72 2.19
N ASN A 56 -16.62 21.76 0.91
CA ASN A 56 -16.16 20.80 -0.09
C ASN A 56 -14.64 20.84 -0.25
N LEU A 57 -14.03 22.03 -0.29
CA LEU A 57 -12.58 22.18 -0.37
C LEU A 57 -11.87 21.55 0.84
N ILE A 58 -12.38 21.77 2.06
CA ILE A 58 -11.82 21.18 3.28
C ILE A 58 -11.89 19.65 3.23
N ILE A 59 -13.02 19.09 2.78
CA ILE A 59 -13.19 17.64 2.64
C ILE A 59 -12.17 17.09 1.63
N PHE A 60 -12.01 17.73 0.48
CA PHE A 60 -11.03 17.29 -0.52
C PHE A 60 -9.60 17.35 0.01
N LEU A 61 -9.26 18.40 0.75
CA LEU A 61 -7.94 18.56 1.35
C LEU A 61 -7.68 17.50 2.43
N ALA A 62 -8.70 17.16 3.22
CA ALA A 62 -8.64 16.10 4.21
C ALA A 62 -8.44 14.72 3.56
N VAL A 63 -9.18 14.42 2.49
CA VAL A 63 -9.01 13.19 1.71
C VAL A 63 -7.61 13.12 1.12
N PHE A 64 -7.15 14.23 0.51
CA PHE A 64 -5.81 14.33 -0.05
C PHE A 64 -4.73 14.07 1.01
N ALA A 65 -4.83 14.71 2.18
CA ALA A 65 -3.87 14.55 3.28
C ALA A 65 -3.85 13.12 3.83
N ALA A 66 -5.03 12.49 3.98
CA ALA A 66 -5.13 11.12 4.46
C ALA A 66 -4.50 10.11 3.47
N PHE A 67 -4.78 10.27 2.17
CA PHE A 67 -4.18 9.42 1.13
C PHE A 67 -2.69 9.71 0.93
N PHE A 68 -2.26 10.95 1.10
CA PHE A 68 -0.84 11.32 1.11
C PHE A 68 -0.09 10.64 2.27
N ALA A 69 -0.62 10.68 3.47
CA ALA A 69 -0.01 10.04 4.64
C ALA A 69 0.10 8.52 4.47
N GLY A 70 -0.96 7.84 4.03
CA GLY A 70 -0.88 6.39 3.80
C GLY A 70 0.03 6.02 2.63
N GLY A 71 0.05 6.83 1.57
CA GLY A 71 1.03 6.74 0.48
C GLY A 71 2.45 6.81 1.02
N TYR A 72 2.75 7.81 1.86
CA TYR A 72 4.08 8.00 2.48
C TYR A 72 4.52 6.82 3.34
N VAL A 73 3.64 6.30 4.20
CA VAL A 73 3.96 5.12 5.03
C VAL A 73 4.24 3.89 4.17
N SER A 74 3.47 3.68 3.11
CA SER A 74 3.71 2.56 2.18
C SER A 74 5.00 2.74 1.37
N GLY A 75 5.32 3.98 0.97
CA GLY A 75 6.52 4.35 0.24
C GLY A 75 7.78 4.10 1.06
N ARG A 76 7.75 4.38 2.37
CA ARG A 76 8.88 4.10 3.28
C ARG A 76 9.25 2.62 3.36
N MET A 77 8.34 1.71 3.05
CA MET A 77 8.59 0.26 3.05
C MET A 77 8.91 -0.30 1.65
N ALA A 78 8.64 0.48 0.60
CA ALA A 78 8.88 0.15 -0.79
C ALA A 78 10.23 0.75 -1.23
N ALA A 79 11.20 -0.07 -1.60
CA ALA A 79 12.54 0.45 -1.90
C ALA A 79 12.62 1.18 -3.26
N LEU A 80 11.84 0.74 -4.27
CA LEU A 80 11.89 1.28 -5.65
C LEU A 80 10.52 1.39 -6.35
N ALA A 81 9.41 1.14 -5.63
CA ALA A 81 8.06 1.18 -6.19
C ALA A 81 7.01 1.86 -5.29
N GLY A 82 7.39 2.83 -4.48
CA GLY A 82 6.52 3.63 -3.60
C GLY A 82 5.46 4.43 -4.34
N ALA A 83 5.75 4.99 -5.52
CA ALA A 83 4.72 5.55 -6.41
C ALA A 83 3.65 4.50 -6.80
N LEU A 84 4.12 3.31 -7.18
CA LEU A 84 3.26 2.19 -7.59
C LEU A 84 2.47 1.63 -6.40
N ASN A 85 3.10 1.52 -5.22
CA ASN A 85 2.46 1.05 -4.00
C ASN A 85 1.43 2.06 -3.49
N GLY A 86 1.69 3.35 -3.62
CA GLY A 86 0.71 4.41 -3.35
C GLY A 86 -0.53 4.29 -4.25
N ALA A 87 -0.34 3.99 -5.53
CA ALA A 87 -1.46 3.72 -6.45
C ALA A 87 -2.23 2.45 -6.05
N MET A 88 -1.52 1.41 -5.61
CA MET A 88 -2.15 0.16 -5.13
C MET A 88 -3.01 0.35 -3.89
N ILE A 89 -2.75 1.36 -3.05
CA ILE A 89 -3.65 1.70 -1.94
C ILE A 89 -5.02 2.11 -2.47
N VAL A 90 -5.09 2.96 -3.50
CA VAL A 90 -6.37 3.40 -4.07
C VAL A 90 -7.14 2.22 -4.67
N ILE A 91 -6.43 1.34 -5.37
CA ILE A 91 -7.02 0.11 -5.92
C ILE A 91 -7.54 -0.78 -4.78
N THR A 92 -6.77 -0.95 -3.71
CA THR A 92 -7.18 -1.74 -2.54
C THR A 92 -8.41 -1.12 -1.86
N THR A 93 -8.47 0.21 -1.73
CA THR A 93 -9.65 0.91 -1.20
C THR A 93 -10.88 0.68 -2.07
N ALA A 94 -10.75 0.75 -3.40
CA ALA A 94 -11.85 0.48 -4.32
C ALA A 94 -12.35 -0.96 -4.20
N ILE A 95 -11.43 -1.93 -4.11
CA ILE A 95 -11.76 -3.35 -3.92
C ILE A 95 -12.49 -3.56 -2.60
N THR A 96 -11.99 -3.03 -1.49
CA THR A 96 -12.65 -3.17 -0.19
C THR A 96 -14.01 -2.47 -0.16
N GLY A 97 -14.14 -1.30 -0.81
CA GLY A 97 -15.42 -0.60 -0.96
C GLY A 97 -16.46 -1.44 -1.72
N PHE A 98 -16.04 -2.11 -2.80
CA PHE A 98 -16.91 -3.04 -3.52
C PHE A 98 -17.39 -4.20 -2.63
N PHE A 99 -16.50 -4.83 -1.87
CA PHE A 99 -16.87 -5.89 -0.94
C PHE A 99 -17.80 -5.40 0.18
N LEU A 100 -17.60 -4.17 0.66
CA LEU A 100 -18.46 -3.59 1.68
C LEU A 100 -19.90 -3.39 1.18
N VAL A 101 -20.07 -2.88 -0.05
CA VAL A 101 -21.40 -2.72 -0.67
C VAL A 101 -22.08 -4.08 -0.86
N MET A 102 -21.35 -5.09 -1.36
CA MET A 102 -21.83 -6.47 -1.46
C MET A 102 -22.29 -7.02 -0.11
N PHE A 103 -21.48 -6.86 0.93
CA PHE A 103 -21.80 -7.33 2.28
C PHE A 103 -23.05 -6.64 2.83
N MET A 104 -23.16 -5.33 2.63
CA MET A 104 -24.30 -4.53 3.07
C MET A 104 -25.60 -4.96 2.37
N GLY A 105 -25.54 -5.32 1.08
CA GLY A 105 -26.70 -5.87 0.36
C GLY A 105 -27.14 -7.24 0.90
N ILE A 106 -26.18 -8.11 1.25
CA ILE A 106 -26.49 -9.42 1.85
C ILE A 106 -27.10 -9.23 3.25
N VAL A 107 -26.51 -8.39 4.09
CA VAL A 107 -26.98 -8.12 5.45
C VAL A 107 -28.36 -7.46 5.44
N GLY A 108 -28.57 -6.45 4.59
CA GLY A 108 -29.86 -5.78 4.44
C GLY A 108 -30.99 -6.75 4.07
N LYS A 109 -30.73 -7.67 3.13
CA LYS A 109 -31.68 -8.74 2.78
C LYS A 109 -32.02 -9.67 3.95
N ASN A 110 -31.05 -10.01 4.78
CA ASN A 110 -31.27 -10.89 5.94
C ASN A 110 -32.00 -10.18 7.09
N LEU A 111 -31.83 -8.87 7.23
CA LEU A 111 -32.50 -8.07 8.26
C LEU A 111 -33.86 -7.51 7.80
N GLY A 112 -34.22 -7.66 6.53
CA GLY A 112 -35.44 -7.09 5.96
C GLY A 112 -35.44 -5.57 5.87
N ILE A 113 -34.26 -4.93 6.00
CA ILE A 113 -34.08 -3.49 5.93
C ILE A 113 -33.38 -3.16 4.62
N ASP A 114 -33.95 -2.25 3.84
CA ASP A 114 -33.31 -1.77 2.60
C ASP A 114 -32.20 -0.77 2.92
N LEU A 115 -31.01 -1.30 3.20
CA LEU A 115 -29.80 -0.49 3.40
C LEU A 115 -29.23 0.03 2.06
N MET A 116 -29.70 -0.50 0.91
CA MET A 116 -29.14 -0.15 -0.40
C MET A 116 -29.78 1.10 -1.00
N ASP A 117 -31.07 1.33 -0.75
CA ASP A 117 -31.78 2.51 -1.25
C ASP A 117 -31.12 3.84 -0.85
N PRO A 118 -30.88 4.14 0.45
CA PRO A 118 -30.26 5.42 0.85
C PRO A 118 -28.82 5.56 0.34
N VAL A 119 -28.08 4.46 0.27
CA VAL A 119 -26.68 4.44 -0.21
C VAL A 119 -26.63 4.73 -1.71
N SER A 120 -27.48 4.08 -2.50
CA SER A 120 -27.50 4.24 -3.96
C SER A 120 -27.89 5.66 -4.39
N LYS A 121 -28.84 6.27 -3.69
CA LYS A 121 -29.28 7.65 -3.93
C LYS A 121 -28.18 8.65 -3.60
N THR A 122 -27.44 8.40 -2.52
CA THR A 122 -26.29 9.24 -2.12
C THR A 122 -25.16 9.12 -3.14
N ILE A 123 -24.75 7.89 -3.51
CA ILE A 123 -23.67 7.67 -4.47
C ILE A 123 -24.00 8.30 -5.83
N SER A 124 -25.25 8.17 -6.29
CA SER A 124 -25.67 8.75 -7.57
C SER A 124 -25.61 10.27 -7.54
N SER A 125 -26.10 10.88 -6.46
CA SER A 125 -26.12 12.34 -6.28
C SER A 125 -24.72 12.95 -6.19
N PHE A 126 -23.76 12.22 -5.61
CA PHE A 126 -22.38 12.68 -5.41
C PHE A 126 -21.36 12.05 -6.37
N SER A 127 -21.81 11.40 -7.44
CA SER A 127 -20.95 10.64 -8.36
C SER A 127 -19.77 11.45 -8.94
N VAL A 128 -20.02 12.70 -9.36
CA VAL A 128 -18.98 13.61 -9.86
C VAL A 128 -17.98 13.98 -8.76
N PHE A 129 -18.47 14.30 -7.56
CA PHE A 129 -17.61 14.62 -6.41
C PHE A 129 -16.77 13.41 -5.98
N LEU A 130 -17.34 12.20 -6.02
CA LEU A 130 -16.62 10.95 -5.76
C LEU A 130 -15.52 10.71 -6.78
N PHE A 131 -15.77 10.99 -8.05
CA PHE A 131 -14.76 10.87 -9.10
C PHE A 131 -13.59 11.83 -8.85
N ILE A 132 -13.89 13.10 -8.57
CA ILE A 132 -12.87 14.11 -8.25
C ILE A 132 -12.09 13.73 -6.98
N ALA A 133 -12.78 13.29 -5.93
CA ALA A 133 -12.16 12.81 -4.69
C ALA A 133 -11.23 11.62 -4.97
N THR A 134 -11.61 10.72 -5.88
CA THR A 134 -10.78 9.58 -6.28
C THR A 134 -9.52 10.03 -6.99
N VAL A 135 -9.61 11.02 -7.88
CA VAL A 135 -8.45 11.62 -8.55
C VAL A 135 -7.52 12.30 -7.53
N PHE A 136 -8.08 13.04 -6.57
CA PHE A 136 -7.30 13.64 -5.48
C PHE A 136 -6.63 12.59 -4.58
N ALA A 137 -7.35 11.52 -4.23
CA ALA A 137 -6.81 10.41 -3.47
C ALA A 137 -5.64 9.73 -4.21
N LEU A 138 -5.78 9.53 -5.52
CA LEU A 138 -4.72 8.98 -6.37
C LEU A 138 -3.51 9.90 -6.45
N GLY A 139 -3.73 11.20 -6.64
CA GLY A 139 -2.65 12.20 -6.61
C GLY A 139 -1.94 12.21 -5.27
N GLY A 140 -2.70 12.29 -4.17
CA GLY A 140 -2.16 12.30 -2.81
C GLY A 140 -1.33 11.05 -2.51
N SER A 141 -1.85 9.86 -2.79
CA SER A 141 -1.15 8.61 -2.47
C SER A 141 0.08 8.37 -3.34
N MET A 142 0.05 8.73 -4.62
CA MET A 142 1.21 8.63 -5.50
C MET A 142 2.31 9.62 -5.08
N LEU A 143 1.94 10.87 -4.77
CA LEU A 143 2.89 11.86 -4.28
C LEU A 143 3.49 11.40 -2.95
N GLY A 144 2.66 11.01 -1.98
CA GLY A 144 3.10 10.50 -0.68
C GLY A 144 4.05 9.31 -0.83
N GLY A 145 3.70 8.35 -1.68
CA GLY A 145 4.52 7.18 -1.99
C GLY A 145 5.90 7.55 -2.52
N ARG A 146 5.98 8.51 -3.45
CA ARG A 146 7.26 9.02 -3.98
C ARG A 146 8.09 9.75 -2.94
N PHE A 147 7.46 10.51 -2.05
CA PHE A 147 8.18 11.19 -0.95
C PHE A 147 8.71 10.21 0.10
N GLY A 148 8.05 9.06 0.27
CA GLY A 148 8.53 7.99 1.15
C GLY A 148 9.74 7.24 0.60
N GLU A 149 9.94 7.26 -0.72
CA GLU A 149 11.07 6.60 -1.38
C GLU A 149 12.36 7.40 -1.32
N GLY A 150 13.46 6.69 -1.12
CA GLY A 150 14.79 7.26 -1.27
C GLY A 150 15.27 8.07 -0.07
N TYR A 151 14.67 7.95 1.12
CA TYR A 151 15.26 8.56 2.33
C TYR A 151 16.68 8.02 2.58
N VAL A 152 16.90 6.71 2.33
CA VAL A 152 18.21 6.06 2.50
C VAL A 152 19.19 6.42 1.37
N ASP A 153 18.76 6.41 0.11
CA ASP A 153 19.63 6.82 -1.01
C ASP A 153 20.01 8.31 -0.94
N ARG A 154 19.09 9.16 -0.48
CA ARG A 154 19.38 10.58 -0.22
C ARG A 154 20.33 10.75 0.97
N LEU A 155 20.22 9.90 1.98
CA LEU A 155 21.14 9.87 3.12
C LEU A 155 22.53 9.39 2.69
N ASP A 156 22.65 8.32 1.92
CA ASP A 156 23.93 7.80 1.40
C ASP A 156 24.61 8.81 0.45
N LEU A 157 23.82 9.51 -0.37
CA LEU A 157 24.32 10.59 -1.23
C LEU A 157 24.79 11.80 -0.40
N SER A 158 24.05 12.15 0.68
CA SER A 158 24.37 13.29 1.55
C SER A 158 25.53 13.03 2.52
N LEU A 159 25.72 11.78 2.95
CA LEU A 159 26.81 11.37 3.84
C LEU A 159 28.12 11.14 3.07
N GLY A 160 28.14 11.34 1.75
CA GLY A 160 29.35 11.23 0.95
C GLY A 160 29.98 9.84 0.96
N ILE A 161 29.23 8.80 1.39
CA ILE A 161 29.66 7.39 1.32
C ILE A 161 29.49 6.93 -0.14
N THR A 162 30.26 7.57 -1.00
CA THR A 162 30.60 7.08 -2.32
C THR A 162 31.33 5.77 -2.06
N LYS A 163 30.67 4.62 -2.26
CA LYS A 163 31.41 3.36 -2.43
C LYS A 163 32.44 3.60 -3.53
N PRO A 164 33.75 3.47 -3.27
CA PRO A 164 34.73 3.47 -4.36
C PRO A 164 34.52 2.17 -5.14
N GLY A 165 33.77 2.23 -6.24
CA GLY A 165 33.56 1.05 -7.10
C GLY A 165 32.57 1.18 -8.25
N ALA A 166 31.61 2.11 -8.22
CA ALA A 166 30.57 2.18 -9.26
C ALA A 166 30.89 3.07 -10.48
N ALA A 167 32.12 3.58 -10.61
CA ALA A 167 32.53 4.44 -11.72
C ALA A 167 33.12 3.68 -12.94
N LYS A 168 32.98 2.34 -13.01
CA LYS A 168 33.33 1.56 -14.21
C LYS A 168 32.25 0.54 -14.54
N LEU A 169 31.16 1.01 -15.15
CA LEU A 169 30.38 0.21 -16.11
C LEU A 169 29.62 1.16 -17.04
N GLY A 170 30.38 2.12 -17.58
CA GLY A 170 30.00 2.78 -18.82
C GLY A 170 30.31 1.86 -20.01
N SER A 171 29.41 1.86 -20.97
CA SER A 171 29.71 1.74 -22.40
C SER A 171 30.26 0.40 -22.88
N GLY A 172 29.36 -0.50 -23.29
CA GLY A 172 29.65 -1.65 -24.13
C GLY A 172 28.45 -1.98 -25.01
N LYS A 173 28.30 -1.26 -26.12
CA LYS A 173 27.36 -1.60 -27.19
C LYS A 173 27.67 -2.99 -27.77
N GLN A 174 26.61 -3.74 -28.05
CA GLN A 174 26.37 -4.60 -29.23
C GLN A 174 27.54 -5.47 -29.76
N HIS A 175 27.40 -6.80 -29.76
CA HIS A 175 27.10 -7.57 -30.98
C HIS A 175 26.95 -9.09 -30.71
N GLN A 176 26.15 -9.68 -31.58
CA GLN A 176 25.70 -11.08 -31.69
C GLN A 176 26.78 -12.08 -32.13
N ALA A 177 26.52 -13.34 -31.77
CA ALA A 177 26.67 -14.59 -32.53
C ALA A 177 28.06 -15.20 -32.82
N ALA A 178 28.28 -16.43 -32.31
CA ALA A 178 28.67 -17.62 -33.10
C ALA A 178 28.47 -18.94 -32.29
N LYS A 179 28.28 -20.03 -33.04
CA LYS A 179 27.68 -21.36 -32.77
C LYS A 179 28.47 -22.36 -31.86
N PRO A 180 27.86 -23.53 -31.51
CA PRO A 180 28.38 -24.58 -30.63
C PRO A 180 29.00 -25.80 -31.38
N ALA A 181 29.88 -26.55 -30.71
CA ALA A 181 30.36 -27.89 -31.11
C ALA A 181 30.90 -28.64 -29.87
N THR A 182 30.15 -29.58 -29.28
CA THR A 182 30.25 -31.06 -29.41
C THR A 182 31.51 -31.72 -28.84
N ALA A 183 31.35 -32.50 -27.75
CA ALA A 183 31.82 -33.90 -27.65
C ALA A 183 31.48 -34.51 -26.26
N LYS A 184 30.62 -35.53 -26.26
CA LYS A 184 30.50 -36.60 -25.24
C LYS A 184 31.22 -37.84 -25.81
N PRO A 185 31.67 -38.85 -25.03
CA PRO A 185 30.78 -39.72 -24.23
C PRO A 185 31.34 -40.24 -22.86
N GLN A 186 30.42 -40.76 -22.02
CA GLN A 186 30.64 -41.54 -20.76
C GLN A 186 31.30 -42.93 -21.04
N PRO A 187 31.42 -43.96 -20.15
CA PRO A 187 31.04 -44.14 -18.71
C PRO A 187 31.99 -44.99 -17.81
N THR A 188 31.91 -44.91 -16.47
CA THR A 188 32.20 -46.03 -15.51
C THR A 188 31.78 -45.62 -14.08
N ALA A 189 30.64 -46.10 -13.56
CA ALA A 189 30.45 -47.29 -12.72
C ALA A 189 30.86 -47.15 -11.23
N LEU A 190 29.82 -47.01 -10.38
CA LEU A 190 29.56 -47.71 -9.11
C LEU A 190 30.75 -48.09 -8.18
N LYS A 191 30.71 -47.55 -6.95
CA LYS A 191 30.89 -48.39 -5.75
C LYS A 191 30.19 -47.80 -4.52
N GLN A 192 29.07 -48.43 -4.16
CA GLN A 192 28.53 -48.44 -2.80
C GLN A 192 29.49 -49.20 -1.89
N THR A 193 29.75 -48.71 -0.68
CA THR A 193 30.13 -49.60 0.43
C THR A 193 29.39 -49.16 1.70
N LYS A 194 28.37 -49.95 2.06
CA LYS A 194 27.78 -50.01 3.39
C LYS A 194 28.80 -50.64 4.35
N GLN A 195 28.91 -50.13 5.58
CA GLN A 195 28.98 -50.97 6.80
C GLN A 195 28.90 -50.11 8.08
N SER A 196 27.80 -50.29 8.83
CA SER A 196 27.67 -50.07 10.27
C SER A 196 28.04 -51.40 10.99
N PRO A 197 27.94 -51.56 12.33
CA PRO A 197 28.18 -50.70 13.50
C PRO A 197 29.09 -51.38 14.57
N LYS A 198 29.59 -50.64 15.58
CA LYS A 198 29.93 -51.25 16.90
C LYS A 198 30.02 -50.22 18.05
N LYS A 199 29.00 -50.20 18.92
CA LYS A 199 29.10 -49.91 20.39
C LYS A 199 29.44 -51.26 21.08
N PRO A 200 29.98 -51.36 22.32
CA PRO A 200 29.48 -50.70 23.54
C PRO A 200 30.51 -50.40 24.68
N GLY A 201 30.02 -49.83 25.79
CA GLY A 201 30.66 -49.79 27.13
C GLY A 201 30.82 -48.35 27.66
N SER A 202 30.02 -47.76 28.55
CA SER A 202 29.43 -48.11 29.87
C SER A 202 30.42 -48.12 31.04
N LYS A 203 30.39 -47.06 31.88
CA LYS A 203 30.32 -47.01 33.37
C LYS A 203 30.70 -45.59 33.84
N GLN A 204 29.78 -44.86 34.50
CA GLN A 204 29.65 -44.67 35.98
C GLN A 204 30.91 -43.99 36.56
N THR A 205 30.86 -42.84 37.24
CA THR A 205 30.18 -42.51 38.52
C THR A 205 30.24 -40.97 38.73
N LYS A 206 29.18 -40.29 39.16
CA LYS A 206 28.74 -40.03 40.56
C LYS A 206 29.80 -39.31 41.42
N LYS A 207 29.62 -38.00 41.65
CA LYS A 207 29.77 -37.37 42.97
C LYS A 207 29.13 -35.98 43.02
N ALA A 208 28.10 -35.89 43.85
CA ALA A 208 27.65 -34.67 44.48
C ALA A 208 28.64 -34.33 45.61
N SER A 209 28.86 -33.03 45.84
CA SER A 209 28.87 -32.44 47.17
C SER A 209 28.61 -30.95 47.06
#